data_AF-A0A1Y1HN59-F1
#
_entry.id   AF-A0A1Y1HN59-F1
#
_cell.length_a   1.000
_cell.length_b   1.000
_cell.length_c   1.000
_cell.angle_alpha   90.00
_cell.angle_beta   90.00
_cell.angle_gamma   90.00
#
_symmetry.space_group_name_H-M   'P 1'
#
loop_
_entity.id
_entity.type
_entity.pdbx_description
1 polymer ?
#
loop_
_entity_poly.entity_id
_entity_poly.type
_entity_poly.pdbx_seq_one_letter_code
_entity_poly.pdbx_strand_id
1 'polypeptide(L)'
;MHEPLIDLEMQAVQDGDGALDEYGGWSYVQDIVVNTSVLAASSVYFRRMLTSGLQESLSNDRLIELKLFSHEAPFFNALIEFMHSQEIPPTIRSDKESLCWLLILADRIETPACIRKCVEHLMATPVCLADVVMCVNLPETVKRHPSVRVLMDAVCKYACWSFEDLAAAESIHTMDERSLKKIIASPSYGRHWSKDDIETLFAVCVEWFRHGSENRWEAFSALVLSFEVWRLQRSFIREICPEICTNKGQALLEKIEAGYPWRMKETKAAGIQSVDPDQLGILRINHHGKRYPTKSARPAAFFQ
;
A
#
# COMPACT_ATOMS: atom_id res chain seq x y z
N MET A 1 9.30 34.70 26.88
CA MET A 1 9.07 33.35 27.38
C MET A 1 9.48 32.41 26.26
N HIS A 2 10.71 31.89 26.34
CA HIS A 2 11.28 30.97 25.36
C HIS A 2 10.95 29.55 25.83
N GLU A 3 10.20 28.80 25.04
CA GLU A 3 10.10 27.34 25.19
C GLU A 3 11.48 26.74 24.87
N PRO A 4 12.01 25.83 25.71
CA PRO A 4 13.22 25.12 25.35
C PRO A 4 12.86 24.06 24.31
N LEU A 5 13.53 24.13 23.16
CA LEU A 5 13.62 23.04 22.20
C LEU A 5 14.22 21.84 22.94
N ILE A 6 13.42 20.80 23.22
CA ILE A 6 13.93 19.58 23.82
C ILE A 6 14.59 18.80 22.68
N ASP A 7 15.93 18.83 22.63
CA ASP A 7 16.71 17.88 21.85
C ASP A 7 16.44 16.48 22.41
N LEU A 8 15.66 15.69 21.68
CA LEU A 8 15.52 14.26 21.88
C LEU A 8 16.80 13.59 21.37
N GLU A 9 17.90 13.69 22.13
CA GLU A 9 19.06 12.83 21.90
C GLU A 9 18.66 11.39 22.22
N MET A 10 18.32 10.65 21.18
CA MET A 10 18.10 9.20 21.23
C MET A 10 19.45 8.50 21.41
N GLN A 11 19.86 8.28 22.66
CA GLN A 11 21.02 7.46 22.95
C GLN A 11 20.61 5.98 22.86
N ALA A 12 21.03 5.30 21.80
CA ALA A 12 21.04 3.84 21.77
C ALA A 12 22.08 3.38 22.80
N VAL A 13 21.63 2.96 23.98
CA VAL A 13 22.50 2.30 24.95
C VAL A 13 22.89 0.94 24.33
N GLN A 14 24.13 0.82 23.90
CA GLN A 14 24.73 -0.47 23.53
C GLN A 14 25.21 -1.16 24.81
N ASP A 15 24.30 -1.51 25.72
CA ASP A 15 24.60 -2.40 26.84
C ASP A 15 23.46 -3.40 26.95
N GLY A 16 23.61 -4.53 26.25
CA GLY A 16 22.68 -5.64 26.32
C GLY A 16 23.38 -6.91 25.87
N ASP A 17 23.81 -7.71 26.85
CA ASP A 17 24.23 -9.09 26.66
C ASP A 17 23.11 -9.82 25.90
N GLY A 18 23.35 -10.14 24.64
CA GLY A 18 22.32 -10.59 23.71
C GLY A 18 21.75 -11.94 24.10
N ALA A 19 20.70 -11.94 24.92
CA ALA A 19 19.92 -13.14 25.19
C ALA A 19 19.05 -13.45 23.98
N LEU A 20 19.10 -14.71 23.54
CA LEU A 20 18.17 -15.24 22.55
C LEU A 20 16.77 -15.26 23.18
N ASP A 21 15.78 -14.70 22.49
CA ASP A 21 14.38 -14.84 22.88
C ASP A 21 13.89 -16.29 22.69
N GLU A 22 12.64 -16.59 23.09
CA GLU A 22 12.02 -17.92 22.95
C GLU A 22 11.94 -18.42 21.49
N TYR A 23 12.27 -17.59 20.50
CA TYR A 23 12.27 -17.89 19.08
C TYR A 23 13.66 -17.80 18.43
N GLY A 24 14.73 -17.64 19.21
CA GLY A 24 16.11 -17.56 18.70
C GLY A 24 16.46 -16.22 18.06
N GLY A 25 15.66 -15.18 18.28
CA GLY A 25 15.92 -13.79 17.91
C GLY A 25 16.79 -13.07 18.94
N TRP A 26 17.61 -12.13 18.49
CA TRP A 26 18.36 -11.25 19.39
C TRP A 26 17.38 -10.30 20.11
N SER A 27 17.34 -10.36 21.45
CA SER A 27 16.65 -9.35 22.26
C SER A 27 17.55 -8.12 22.39
N TYR A 28 17.08 -6.96 21.91
CA TYR A 28 17.72 -5.67 22.16
C TYR A 28 16.84 -4.84 23.10
N VAL A 29 17.44 -4.25 24.12
CA VAL A 29 16.77 -3.33 25.04
C VAL A 29 17.05 -1.92 24.55
N GLN A 30 16.00 -1.15 24.28
CA GLN A 30 16.09 0.26 23.92
C GLN A 30 15.44 1.10 25.02
N ASP A 31 16.23 1.90 25.71
CA ASP A 31 15.73 2.87 26.69
C ASP A 31 15.32 4.16 25.99
N ILE A 32 14.12 4.65 26.30
CA ILE A 32 13.59 5.90 25.76
C ILE A 32 13.13 6.77 26.93
N VAL A 33 13.77 7.93 27.08
CA VAL A 33 13.38 8.91 28.10
C VAL A 33 12.22 9.75 27.56
N VAL A 34 11.08 9.71 28.24
CA VAL A 34 9.83 10.31 27.79
C VAL A 34 9.13 11.08 28.91
N ASN A 35 8.35 12.10 28.53
CA ASN A 35 7.52 12.80 29.49
C ASN A 35 6.19 12.03 29.68
N THR A 36 5.99 11.43 30.85
CA THR A 36 4.81 10.62 31.18
C THR A 36 3.49 11.40 31.02
N SER A 37 3.49 12.71 31.28
CA SER A 37 2.29 13.54 31.10
C SER A 37 1.91 13.68 29.62
N VAL A 38 2.88 13.76 28.72
CA VAL A 38 2.67 13.81 27.27
C VAL A 38 2.11 12.48 26.76
N LEU A 39 2.66 11.36 27.25
CA LEU A 39 2.16 10.03 26.91
C LEU A 39 0.71 9.82 27.38
N ALA A 40 0.42 10.14 28.66
CA ALA A 40 -0.92 10.01 29.22
C ALA A 40 -1.95 10.95 28.55
N ALA A 41 -1.52 12.12 28.09
CA ALA A 41 -2.38 13.03 27.33
C ALA A 41 -2.72 12.45 25.95
N SER A 42 -1.73 11.87 25.27
CA SER A 42 -1.83 11.42 23.88
C SER A 42 -2.45 10.02 23.69
N SER A 43 -2.29 9.13 24.68
CA SER A 43 -2.71 7.73 24.60
C SER A 43 -3.57 7.32 25.80
N VAL A 44 -4.70 6.69 25.51
CA VAL A 44 -5.59 6.13 26.55
C VAL A 44 -4.94 4.91 27.23
N TYR A 45 -4.18 4.12 26.48
CA TYR A 45 -3.37 3.01 26.99
C TYR A 45 -2.40 3.50 28.06
N PHE A 46 -1.54 4.48 27.74
CA PHE A 46 -0.57 5.02 28.69
C PHE A 46 -1.23 5.74 29.86
N ARG A 47 -2.33 6.47 29.61
CA ARG A 47 -3.10 7.08 30.69
C ARG A 47 -3.57 6.04 31.69
N ARG A 48 -4.18 4.94 31.22
CA ARG A 48 -4.65 3.86 32.11
C ARG A 48 -3.48 3.24 32.84
N MET A 49 -2.44 2.82 32.13
CA MET A 49 -1.25 2.21 32.72
C MET A 49 -0.62 3.08 33.81
N LEU A 50 -0.55 4.40 33.60
CA LEU A 50 0.03 5.35 34.55
C LEU A 50 -0.92 5.72 35.71
N THR A 51 -2.24 5.49 35.58
CA THR A 51 -3.24 5.90 36.57
C THR A 51 -3.91 4.73 37.30
N SER A 52 -3.84 3.51 36.78
CA SER A 52 -4.43 2.30 37.38
C SER A 52 -3.69 1.81 38.64
N GLY A 53 -2.53 2.40 38.96
CA GLY A 53 -1.75 2.10 40.14
C GLY A 53 -2.12 2.97 41.34
N LEU A 54 -3.25 2.71 42.02
CA LEU A 54 -3.56 3.34 43.33
C LEU A 54 -2.66 2.82 44.49
N GLN A 55 -1.55 2.14 44.19
CA GLN A 55 -0.46 1.82 45.14
C GLN A 55 0.95 2.06 44.60
N GLU A 56 1.12 2.58 43.39
CA GLU A 56 2.43 2.66 42.71
C GLU A 56 2.96 4.10 42.54
N SER A 57 2.26 5.09 43.13
CA SER A 57 2.43 6.52 42.87
C SER A 57 3.54 7.22 43.68
N LEU A 58 4.70 6.58 43.95
CA LEU A 58 5.71 7.18 44.84
C LEU A 58 7.19 7.08 44.41
N SER A 59 7.55 6.51 43.26
CA SER A 59 8.94 6.53 42.78
C SER A 59 9.06 7.04 41.36
N ASN A 60 9.73 8.19 41.19
CA ASN A 60 10.00 8.84 39.89
C ASN A 60 10.95 8.03 38.98
N ASP A 61 11.44 6.87 39.41
CA ASP A 61 12.55 6.13 38.78
C ASP A 61 12.15 4.75 38.21
N ARG A 62 10.86 4.44 38.02
CA ARG A 62 10.46 3.11 37.51
C ARG A 62 10.31 3.10 35.98
N LEU A 63 11.16 2.29 35.33
CA LEU A 63 11.13 1.97 33.91
C LEU A 63 9.82 1.26 33.53
N ILE A 64 9.25 1.63 32.38
CA ILE A 64 8.11 0.94 31.78
C ILE A 64 8.65 0.01 30.70
N GLU A 65 8.52 -1.29 30.91
CA GLU A 65 8.94 -2.29 29.93
C GLU A 65 7.78 -2.61 28.96
N LEU A 66 8.03 -2.41 27.67
CA LEU A 66 7.10 -2.79 26.61
C LEU A 66 7.77 -3.85 25.73
N LYS A 67 7.12 -4.99 25.59
CA LYS A 67 7.57 -6.04 24.66
C LYS A 67 7.09 -5.71 23.26
N LEU A 68 8.03 -5.53 22.34
CA LEU A 68 7.80 -5.26 20.93
C LEU A 68 8.53 -6.30 20.11
N PHE A 69 8.01 -6.60 18.92
CA PHE A 69 8.83 -7.32 17.95
C PHE A 69 9.91 -6.39 17.39
N SER A 70 11.05 -6.96 16.98
CA SER A 70 12.18 -6.18 16.45
C SER A 70 11.80 -5.27 15.28
N HIS A 71 10.89 -5.71 14.41
CA HIS A 71 10.38 -4.90 13.29
C HIS A 71 9.42 -3.78 13.72
N GLU A 72 8.85 -3.82 14.92
CA GLU A 72 7.91 -2.79 15.42
C GLU A 72 8.64 -1.60 16.04
N ALA A 73 9.88 -1.77 16.51
CA ALA A 73 10.68 -0.74 17.16
C ALA A 73 10.73 0.61 16.42
N PRO A 74 11.01 0.69 15.09
CA PRO A 74 11.04 1.97 14.38
C PRO A 74 9.68 2.69 14.38
N PHE A 75 8.59 1.94 14.28
CA PHE A 75 7.25 2.50 14.27
C PHE A 75 6.79 2.92 15.67
N PHE A 76 7.25 2.22 16.71
CA PHE A 76 7.04 2.65 18.09
C PHE A 76 7.79 3.94 18.39
N ASN A 77 9.05 4.06 17.97
CA ASN A 77 9.82 5.31 18.08
C ASN A 77 9.12 6.46 17.36
N ALA A 78 8.61 6.22 16.14
CA ALA A 78 7.83 7.20 15.40
C ALA A 78 6.51 7.59 16.11
N LEU A 79 5.87 6.65 16.80
CA LEU A 79 4.68 6.92 17.60
C LEU A 79 5.00 7.81 18.81
N ILE A 80 6.13 7.57 19.50
CA ILE A 80 6.58 8.43 20.61
C ILE A 80 6.90 9.84 20.10
N GLU A 81 7.62 9.96 18.99
CA GLU A 81 7.89 11.25 18.35
C GLU A 81 6.58 11.98 18.00
N PHE A 82 5.61 11.26 17.42
CA PHE A 82 4.28 11.80 17.14
C PHE A 82 3.57 12.30 18.40
N MET A 83 3.66 11.62 19.54
CA MET A 83 3.02 12.08 20.78
C MET A 83 3.57 13.44 21.24
N HIS A 84 4.85 13.70 20.97
CA HIS A 84 5.51 14.97 21.29
C HIS A 84 5.26 16.06 20.25
N SER A 85 5.36 15.75 18.95
CA SER A 85 5.30 16.73 17.87
C SER A 85 3.90 16.90 17.25
N GLN A 86 3.02 15.93 17.46
CA GLN A 86 1.74 15.76 16.74
C GLN A 86 1.90 15.61 15.21
N GLU A 87 3.10 15.28 14.75
CA GLU A 87 3.44 15.06 13.34
C GLU A 87 4.03 13.67 13.11
N ILE A 88 3.63 13.03 12.00
CA ILE A 88 4.21 11.74 11.60
C ILE A 88 5.61 12.01 11.03
N PRO A 89 6.67 11.31 11.47
CA PRO A 89 8.02 11.53 10.97
C PRO A 89 8.11 11.38 9.44
N PRO A 90 8.91 12.21 8.75
CA PRO A 90 9.02 12.16 7.27
C PRO A 90 9.43 10.79 6.72
N THR A 91 10.23 10.04 7.48
CA THR A 91 10.70 8.69 7.16
C THR A 91 9.55 7.69 7.06
N ILE A 92 8.53 7.81 7.92
CA ILE A 92 7.34 6.96 7.92
C ILE A 92 6.27 7.52 6.96
N ARG A 93 6.11 8.84 6.92
CA ARG A 93 5.06 9.54 6.17
C ARG A 93 5.09 9.27 4.67
N SER A 94 6.27 8.99 4.12
CA SER A 94 6.48 8.86 2.66
C SER A 94 6.11 7.48 2.10
N ASP A 95 5.90 6.49 2.97
CA ASP A 95 5.63 5.12 2.58
C ASP A 95 4.31 4.63 3.21
N LYS A 96 3.42 4.09 2.38
CA LYS A 96 2.09 3.65 2.83
C LYS A 96 2.16 2.42 3.72
N GLU A 97 3.09 1.50 3.44
CA GLU A 97 3.25 0.30 4.26
C GLU A 97 3.72 0.68 5.67
N SER A 98 4.71 1.57 5.76
CA SER A 98 5.18 2.15 7.02
C SER A 98 4.07 2.87 7.78
N LEU A 99 3.19 3.61 7.10
CA LEU A 99 2.01 4.24 7.69
C LEU A 99 1.02 3.20 8.24
N CYS A 100 0.86 2.05 7.59
CA CYS A 100 0.01 0.96 8.09
C CYS A 100 0.60 0.26 9.32
N TRP A 101 1.92 0.06 9.38
CA TRP A 101 2.56 -0.43 10.61
C TRP A 101 2.38 0.54 11.77
N LEU A 102 2.56 1.84 11.52
CA LEU A 102 2.27 2.87 12.52
C LEU A 102 0.79 2.90 12.92
N LEU A 103 -0.12 2.71 11.96
CA LEU A 103 -1.57 2.62 12.22
C LEU A 103 -1.91 1.45 13.15
N ILE A 104 -1.32 0.27 12.92
CA ILE A 104 -1.49 -0.93 13.77
C ILE A 104 -0.99 -0.65 15.19
N LEU A 105 0.19 -0.05 15.34
CA LEU A 105 0.72 0.32 16.65
C LEU A 105 -0.11 1.40 17.34
N ALA A 106 -0.58 2.39 16.59
CA ALA A 106 -1.41 3.46 17.13
C ALA A 106 -2.78 2.95 17.62
N ASP A 107 -3.35 1.93 16.98
CA ASP A 107 -4.54 1.21 17.47
C ASP A 107 -4.21 0.47 18.77
N ARG A 108 -3.13 -0.33 18.78
CA ARG A 108 -2.68 -1.10 19.95
C ARG A 108 -2.37 -0.23 21.18
N ILE A 109 -1.76 0.92 20.96
CA ILE A 109 -1.40 1.91 22.00
C ILE A 109 -2.49 2.98 22.15
N GLU A 110 -3.65 2.83 21.50
CA GLU A 110 -4.83 3.69 21.64
C GLU A 110 -4.52 5.18 21.51
N THR A 111 -3.88 5.56 20.40
CA THR A 111 -3.48 6.93 20.05
C THR A 111 -4.33 7.45 18.88
N PRO A 112 -5.59 7.86 19.12
CA PRO A 112 -6.55 8.14 18.05
C PRO A 112 -6.16 9.33 17.15
N ALA A 113 -5.38 10.28 17.67
CA ALA A 113 -4.85 11.39 16.86
C ALA A 113 -3.86 10.89 15.78
N CYS A 114 -3.00 9.93 16.12
CA CYS A 114 -2.06 9.31 15.19
C CYS A 114 -2.81 8.52 14.12
N ILE A 115 -3.81 7.72 14.51
CA ILE A 115 -4.68 6.97 13.58
C ILE A 115 -5.29 7.90 12.53
N ARG A 116 -5.88 9.03 12.96
CA ARG A 116 -6.47 10.01 12.01
C ARG A 116 -5.42 10.56 11.06
N LYS A 117 -4.24 10.92 11.55
CA LYS A 117 -3.14 11.44 10.72
C LYS A 117 -2.63 10.40 9.73
N CYS A 118 -2.49 9.13 10.13
CA CYS A 118 -2.13 8.06 9.21
C CYS A 118 -3.16 7.94 8.08
N VAL A 119 -4.46 7.94 8.41
CA VAL A 119 -5.54 7.87 7.40
C VAL A 119 -5.54 9.07 6.46
N GLU A 120 -5.32 10.29 6.98
CA GLU A 120 -5.17 11.49 6.14
C GLU A 120 -4.05 11.33 5.11
N HIS A 121 -2.89 10.81 5.51
CA HIS A 121 -1.77 10.57 4.61
C HIS A 121 -2.01 9.41 3.63
N LEU A 122 -2.60 8.30 4.08
CA LEU A 122 -2.96 7.17 3.21
C LEU A 122 -3.94 7.59 2.12
N MET A 123 -4.87 8.48 2.45
CA MET A 123 -5.89 9.03 1.55
C MET A 123 -5.41 10.23 0.73
N ALA A 124 -4.18 10.70 0.92
CA ALA A 124 -3.64 11.84 0.17
C ALA A 124 -3.41 11.52 -1.32
N THR A 125 -3.37 10.24 -1.67
CA THR A 125 -3.26 9.75 -3.05
C THR A 125 -4.47 8.90 -3.41
N PRO A 126 -4.85 8.81 -4.71
CA PRO A 126 -5.92 7.94 -5.13
C PRO A 126 -5.66 6.48 -4.73
N VAL A 127 -6.73 5.79 -4.31
CA VAL A 127 -6.66 4.37 -3.98
C VAL A 127 -6.23 3.57 -5.21
N CYS A 128 -5.22 2.73 -5.04
CA CYS A 128 -4.75 1.78 -6.04
C CYS A 128 -4.89 0.34 -5.55
N LEU A 129 -4.48 -0.62 -6.38
CA LEU A 129 -4.54 -2.03 -6.01
C LEU A 129 -3.67 -2.37 -4.79
N ALA A 130 -2.47 -1.77 -4.69
CA ALA A 130 -1.58 -1.99 -3.55
C ALA A 130 -2.26 -1.57 -2.22
N ASP A 131 -3.09 -0.53 -2.24
CA ASP A 131 -3.86 -0.11 -1.07
C ASP A 131 -4.90 -1.16 -0.65
N VAL A 132 -5.55 -1.81 -1.62
CA VAL A 132 -6.49 -2.92 -1.35
C VAL A 132 -5.74 -4.07 -0.68
N VAL A 133 -4.60 -4.45 -1.25
CA VAL A 133 -3.76 -5.54 -0.74
C VAL A 133 -3.36 -5.28 0.71
N MET A 134 -2.85 -4.08 0.97
CA MET A 134 -2.43 -3.63 2.29
C MET A 134 -3.59 -3.61 3.29
N CYS A 135 -4.75 -3.04 2.91
CA CYS A 135 -5.92 -2.93 3.80
C CYS A 135 -6.55 -4.28 4.16
N VAL A 136 -6.50 -5.27 3.25
CA VAL A 136 -6.93 -6.64 3.54
C VAL A 136 -6.10 -7.23 4.69
N ASN A 137 -4.80 -7.00 4.69
CA ASN A 137 -3.86 -7.57 5.66
C ASN A 137 -3.85 -6.83 7.01
N LEU A 138 -4.62 -5.73 7.17
CA LEU A 138 -4.73 -5.06 8.47
C LEU A 138 -5.46 -5.95 9.50
N PRO A 139 -5.18 -5.80 10.81
CA PRO A 139 -5.97 -6.45 11.85
C PRO A 139 -7.44 -5.98 11.84
N GLU A 140 -8.38 -6.86 12.23
CA GLU A 140 -9.81 -6.54 12.25
C GLU A 140 -10.13 -5.34 13.16
N THR A 141 -9.43 -5.19 14.30
CA THR A 141 -9.59 -4.05 15.22
C THR A 141 -9.33 -2.72 14.51
N VAL A 142 -8.27 -2.67 13.69
CA VAL A 142 -7.88 -1.50 12.90
C VAL A 142 -8.90 -1.23 11.80
N LYS A 143 -9.33 -2.26 11.04
CA LYS A 143 -10.33 -2.10 9.96
C LYS A 143 -11.65 -1.52 10.47
N ARG A 144 -12.07 -1.90 11.67
CA ARG A 144 -13.33 -1.43 12.29
C ARG A 144 -13.18 -0.11 13.03
N HIS A 145 -11.97 0.42 13.16
CA HIS A 145 -11.76 1.68 13.87
C HIS A 145 -12.47 2.84 13.15
N PRO A 146 -13.26 3.68 13.85
CA PRO A 146 -14.09 4.72 13.22
C PRO A 146 -13.32 5.67 12.29
N SER A 147 -12.11 6.08 12.70
CA SER A 147 -11.24 6.96 11.89
C SER A 147 -10.75 6.32 10.59
N VAL A 148 -10.71 4.98 10.51
CA VAL A 148 -10.20 4.24 9.34
C VAL A 148 -11.32 3.97 8.32
N ARG A 149 -12.59 4.18 8.71
CA ARG A 149 -13.76 3.91 7.87
C ARG A 149 -13.72 4.56 6.50
N VAL A 150 -13.25 5.81 6.40
CA VAL A 150 -13.15 6.53 5.11
C VAL A 150 -12.20 5.83 4.14
N LEU A 151 -11.07 5.31 4.66
CA LEU A 151 -10.13 4.51 3.87
C LEU A 151 -10.77 3.19 3.45
N MET A 152 -11.42 2.49 4.38
CA MET A 152 -12.07 1.21 4.10
C MET A 152 -13.18 1.36 3.05
N ASP A 153 -14.02 2.40 3.14
CA ASP A 153 -15.08 2.66 2.16
C ASP A 153 -14.49 2.94 0.76
N ALA A 154 -13.37 3.66 0.68
CA ALA A 154 -12.69 3.93 -0.59
C ALA A 154 -12.08 2.66 -1.20
N VAL A 155 -11.49 1.80 -0.38
CA VAL A 155 -10.94 0.49 -0.77
C VAL A 155 -12.06 -0.46 -1.22
N CYS A 156 -13.15 -0.57 -0.45
CA CYS A 156 -14.32 -1.37 -0.82
C CYS A 156 -14.91 -0.92 -2.15
N LYS A 157 -15.03 0.39 -2.36
CA LYS A 157 -15.49 0.95 -3.64
C LYS A 157 -14.56 0.60 -4.80
N TYR A 158 -13.25 0.66 -4.60
CA TYR A 158 -12.27 0.28 -5.62
C TYR A 158 -12.34 -1.21 -5.96
N ALA A 159 -12.40 -2.08 -4.95
CA ALA A 159 -12.42 -3.53 -5.10
C ALA A 159 -13.79 -4.10 -5.50
N CYS A 160 -14.84 -3.26 -5.50
CA CYS A 160 -16.24 -3.70 -5.67
C CYS A 160 -16.64 -4.75 -4.61
N TRP A 161 -16.24 -4.51 -3.37
CA TRP A 161 -16.50 -5.36 -2.20
C TRP A 161 -17.44 -4.66 -1.21
N SER A 162 -18.13 -5.46 -0.40
CA SER A 162 -18.74 -4.94 0.82
C SER A 162 -17.67 -4.72 1.90
N PHE A 163 -18.01 -3.95 2.93
CA PHE A 163 -17.11 -3.80 4.08
C PHE A 163 -16.95 -5.15 4.81
N GLU A 164 -18.01 -5.94 4.86
CA GLU A 164 -18.03 -7.27 5.46
C GLU A 164 -17.08 -8.23 4.74
N ASP A 165 -17.05 -8.20 3.40
CA ASP A 165 -16.10 -8.99 2.60
C ASP A 165 -14.64 -8.61 2.96
N LEU A 166 -14.35 -7.31 3.08
CA LEU A 166 -13.02 -6.80 3.42
C LEU A 166 -12.62 -7.09 4.88
N ALA A 167 -13.56 -6.96 5.81
CA ALA A 167 -13.35 -7.21 7.22
C ALA A 167 -13.12 -8.69 7.51
N ALA A 168 -13.85 -9.58 6.84
CA ALA A 168 -13.72 -11.03 6.97
C ALA A 168 -12.45 -11.59 6.29
N ALA A 169 -11.87 -10.89 5.32
CA ALA A 169 -10.63 -11.30 4.69
C ALA A 169 -9.45 -11.13 5.66
N GLU A 170 -8.91 -12.23 6.20
CA GLU A 170 -7.70 -12.18 7.03
C GLU A 170 -6.45 -11.83 6.22
N SER A 171 -6.42 -12.31 4.98
CA SER A 171 -5.34 -12.09 4.04
C SER A 171 -5.82 -12.35 2.63
N ILE A 172 -5.05 -11.91 1.64
CA ILE A 172 -5.37 -12.16 0.23
C ILE A 172 -5.30 -13.65 -0.11
N HIS A 173 -4.39 -14.38 0.54
CA HIS A 173 -4.14 -15.78 0.23
C HIS A 173 -5.23 -16.74 0.75
N THR A 174 -5.98 -16.33 1.78
CA THR A 174 -7.13 -17.08 2.31
C THR A 174 -8.43 -16.79 1.57
N MET A 175 -8.46 -15.79 0.69
CA MET A 175 -9.65 -15.40 -0.05
C MET A 175 -10.13 -16.50 -1.01
N ASP A 176 -11.42 -16.46 -1.36
CA ASP A 176 -11.96 -17.31 -2.42
C ASP A 176 -11.66 -16.76 -3.82
N GLU A 177 -11.75 -17.65 -4.82
CA GLU A 177 -11.52 -17.29 -6.23
C GLU A 177 -12.49 -16.18 -6.71
N ARG A 178 -13.72 -16.16 -6.18
CA ARG A 178 -14.74 -15.18 -6.58
C ARG A 178 -14.36 -13.77 -6.18
N SER A 179 -13.78 -13.59 -5.01
CA SER A 179 -13.39 -12.29 -4.48
C SER A 179 -12.19 -11.74 -5.25
N LEU A 180 -11.21 -12.58 -5.60
CA LEU A 180 -10.12 -12.19 -6.51
C LEU A 180 -10.64 -11.81 -7.90
N LYS A 181 -11.59 -12.57 -8.45
CA LYS A 181 -12.24 -12.22 -9.74
C LYS A 181 -12.90 -10.85 -9.70
N LYS A 182 -13.52 -10.46 -8.58
CA LYS A 182 -14.11 -9.12 -8.43
C LYS A 182 -13.06 -8.01 -8.53
N ILE A 183 -11.89 -8.19 -7.89
CA ILE A 183 -10.79 -7.22 -8.01
C ILE A 183 -10.35 -7.12 -9.47
N ILE A 184 -10.07 -8.26 -10.10
CA ILE A 184 -9.55 -8.30 -11.48
C ILE A 184 -10.57 -7.73 -12.48
N ALA A 185 -11.86 -7.96 -12.24
CA ALA A 185 -12.94 -7.47 -13.07
C ALA A 185 -13.29 -6.00 -12.83
N SER A 186 -12.85 -5.41 -11.71
CA SER A 186 -13.04 -3.98 -11.42
C SER A 186 -12.13 -3.17 -12.34
N PRO A 187 -12.65 -2.49 -13.39
CA PRO A 187 -11.84 -1.60 -14.20
C PRO A 187 -11.69 -0.33 -13.37
N SER A 188 -10.63 -0.27 -12.58
CA SER A 188 -10.35 0.87 -11.71
C SER A 188 -10.10 2.13 -12.54
N TYR A 189 -11.08 3.06 -12.53
CA TYR A 189 -11.05 4.45 -13.06
C TYR A 189 -10.45 4.70 -14.47
N GLY A 190 -10.05 3.66 -15.18
CA GLY A 190 -9.36 3.66 -16.46
C GLY A 190 -9.59 2.31 -17.15
N ARG A 191 -9.67 2.32 -18.49
CA ARG A 191 -10.01 1.12 -19.27
C ARG A 191 -8.98 -0.02 -19.19
N HIS A 192 -7.81 0.25 -18.60
CA HIS A 192 -6.68 -0.67 -18.55
C HIS A 192 -5.95 -0.52 -17.21
N TRP A 193 -5.47 -1.64 -16.69
CA TRP A 193 -4.57 -1.67 -15.55
C TRP A 193 -3.25 -0.96 -15.87
N SER A 194 -2.65 -0.28 -14.90
CA SER A 194 -1.26 0.21 -15.07
C SER A 194 -0.29 -0.99 -15.14
N LYS A 195 0.97 -0.75 -15.54
CA LYS A 195 1.97 -1.82 -15.55
C LYS A 195 2.16 -2.38 -14.13
N ASP A 196 2.28 -1.49 -13.16
CA ASP A 196 2.50 -1.80 -11.74
C ASP A 196 1.31 -2.56 -11.14
N ASP A 197 0.08 -2.21 -11.53
CA ASP A 197 -1.11 -2.96 -11.12
C ASP A 197 -1.11 -4.39 -11.69
N ILE A 198 -0.68 -4.60 -12.95
CA ILE A 198 -0.62 -5.93 -13.55
C ILE A 198 0.44 -6.79 -12.86
N GLU A 199 1.60 -6.22 -12.55
CA GLU A 199 2.66 -6.90 -11.78
C GLU A 199 2.15 -7.28 -10.39
N THR A 200 1.45 -6.37 -9.71
CA THR A 200 0.84 -6.60 -8.39
C THR A 200 -0.26 -7.67 -8.45
N LEU A 201 -1.18 -7.61 -9.43
CA LEU A 201 -2.23 -8.63 -9.62
C LEU A 201 -1.63 -10.01 -9.85
N PHE A 202 -0.56 -10.09 -10.65
CA PHE A 202 0.11 -11.35 -10.93
C PHE A 202 0.76 -11.92 -9.68
N ALA A 203 1.51 -11.10 -8.92
CA ALA A 203 2.10 -11.51 -7.65
C ALA A 203 1.03 -12.02 -6.66
N VAL A 204 -0.07 -11.28 -6.50
CA VAL A 204 -1.23 -11.68 -5.69
C VAL A 204 -1.79 -13.04 -6.12
N CYS A 205 -1.98 -13.27 -7.42
CA CYS A 205 -2.50 -14.54 -7.93
C CYS A 205 -1.53 -15.70 -7.63
N VAL A 206 -0.22 -15.46 -7.71
CA VAL A 206 0.82 -16.47 -7.43
C VAL A 206 0.86 -16.81 -5.95
N GLU A 207 0.82 -15.81 -5.07
CA GLU A 207 0.77 -16.03 -3.61
C GLU A 207 -0.50 -16.81 -3.21
N TRP A 208 -1.64 -16.41 -3.77
CA TRP A 208 -2.91 -17.12 -3.56
C TRP A 208 -2.84 -18.57 -4.07
N PHE A 209 -2.24 -18.80 -5.24
CA PHE A 209 -2.03 -20.15 -5.77
C PHE A 209 -1.18 -21.00 -4.82
N ARG A 210 -0.04 -20.47 -4.36
CA ARG A 210 0.90 -21.18 -3.48
C ARG A 210 0.29 -21.57 -2.15
N HIS A 211 -0.57 -20.72 -1.59
CA HIS A 211 -1.21 -21.00 -0.31
C HIS A 211 -2.17 -22.20 -0.37
N GLY A 212 -2.82 -22.44 -1.52
CA GLY A 212 -3.84 -23.48 -1.64
C GLY A 212 -3.38 -24.85 -2.13
N SER A 213 -2.08 -25.09 -2.28
CA SER A 213 -1.49 -26.29 -2.91
C SER A 213 -1.91 -26.52 -4.38
N GLU A 214 -1.50 -27.64 -5.01
CA GLU A 214 -1.75 -27.94 -6.44
C GLU A 214 -3.23 -27.82 -6.88
N ASN A 215 -4.17 -27.91 -5.94
CA ASN A 215 -5.61 -27.84 -6.18
C ASN A 215 -6.10 -26.49 -6.75
N ARG A 216 -5.30 -25.42 -6.66
CA ARG A 216 -5.65 -24.09 -7.20
C ARG A 216 -5.19 -23.85 -8.64
N TRP A 217 -4.47 -24.78 -9.29
CA TRP A 217 -3.86 -24.52 -10.60
C TRP A 217 -4.83 -24.07 -11.70
N GLU A 218 -5.99 -24.74 -11.83
CA GLU A 218 -6.98 -24.39 -12.86
C GLU A 218 -7.61 -23.02 -12.60
N ALA A 219 -7.93 -22.73 -11.34
CA ALA A 219 -8.44 -21.42 -10.92
C ALA A 219 -7.39 -20.33 -11.14
N PHE A 220 -6.14 -20.57 -10.76
CA PHE A 220 -5.01 -19.68 -11.02
C PHE A 220 -4.85 -19.39 -12.52
N SER A 221 -4.86 -20.44 -13.34
CA SER A 221 -4.77 -20.32 -14.80
C SER A 221 -5.91 -19.45 -15.36
N ALA A 222 -7.13 -19.65 -14.86
CA ALA A 222 -8.30 -18.84 -15.26
C ALA A 222 -8.18 -17.38 -14.82
N LEU A 223 -7.68 -17.11 -13.60
CA LEU A 223 -7.43 -15.77 -13.09
C LEU A 223 -6.38 -15.05 -13.95
N VAL A 224 -5.22 -15.67 -14.17
CA VAL A 224 -4.13 -15.11 -14.98
C VAL A 224 -4.58 -14.76 -16.40
N LEU A 225 -5.42 -15.60 -17.02
CA LEU A 225 -5.94 -15.34 -18.35
C LEU A 225 -7.06 -14.28 -18.40
N SER A 226 -7.59 -13.84 -17.24
CA SER A 226 -8.70 -12.88 -17.17
C SER A 226 -8.26 -11.40 -17.22
N PHE A 227 -6.95 -11.13 -17.17
CA PHE A 227 -6.40 -9.77 -17.27
C PHE A 227 -5.18 -9.70 -18.20
N GLU A 228 -4.62 -8.50 -18.34
CA GLU A 228 -3.60 -8.17 -19.35
C GLU A 228 -2.19 -8.69 -19.01
N VAL A 229 -2.06 -9.91 -18.48
CA VAL A 229 -0.78 -10.56 -18.10
C VAL A 229 0.22 -10.61 -19.25
N TRP A 230 -0.27 -10.65 -20.49
CA TRP A 230 0.56 -10.59 -21.69
C TRP A 230 1.42 -9.33 -21.79
N ARG A 231 1.12 -8.28 -21.00
CA ARG A 231 1.93 -7.05 -20.89
C ARG A 231 3.17 -7.23 -20.01
N LEU A 232 3.27 -8.32 -19.25
CA LEU A 232 4.42 -8.63 -18.40
C LEU A 232 5.55 -9.27 -19.20
N GLN A 233 6.79 -9.02 -18.76
CA GLN A 233 7.95 -9.68 -19.33
C GLN A 233 8.01 -11.15 -18.90
N ARG A 234 8.44 -12.04 -19.80
CA ARG A 234 8.57 -13.48 -19.49
C ARG A 234 9.57 -13.75 -18.36
N SER A 235 10.64 -12.95 -18.27
CA SER A 235 11.63 -13.03 -17.19
C SER A 235 10.95 -12.80 -15.84
N PHE A 236 10.20 -11.71 -15.71
CA PHE A 236 9.44 -11.38 -14.50
C PHE A 236 8.44 -12.50 -14.12
N ILE A 237 7.67 -13.00 -15.09
CA ILE A 237 6.71 -14.10 -14.83
C ILE A 237 7.42 -15.34 -14.26
N ARG A 238 8.57 -15.72 -14.82
CA ARG A 238 9.35 -16.90 -14.38
C ARG A 238 10.03 -16.69 -13.04
N GLU A 239 10.47 -15.47 -12.77
CA GLU A 239 11.08 -15.10 -11.49
C GLU A 239 10.05 -15.19 -10.35
N ILE A 240 8.88 -14.60 -10.54
CA ILE A 240 7.82 -14.59 -9.53
C ILE A 240 7.14 -15.96 -9.40
N CYS A 241 6.99 -16.70 -10.51
CA CYS A 241 6.34 -18.02 -10.55
C CYS A 241 7.21 -19.08 -11.26
N PRO A 242 8.24 -19.64 -10.60
CA PRO A 242 9.02 -20.77 -11.12
C PRO A 242 8.17 -21.99 -11.50
N GLU A 243 6.98 -22.18 -10.92
CA GLU A 243 6.05 -23.26 -11.25
C GLU A 243 5.58 -23.21 -12.71
N ILE A 244 5.67 -22.04 -13.35
CA ILE A 244 5.41 -21.87 -14.78
C ILE A 244 6.41 -22.64 -15.67
N CYS A 245 7.58 -23.02 -15.16
CA CYS A 245 8.55 -23.82 -15.91
C CYS A 245 8.15 -25.29 -16.06
N THR A 246 7.11 -25.75 -15.35
CA THR A 246 6.55 -27.11 -15.49
C THR A 246 5.81 -27.28 -16.82
N ASN A 247 5.52 -28.53 -17.24
CA ASN A 247 4.74 -28.78 -18.46
C ASN A 247 3.36 -28.09 -18.45
N LYS A 248 2.68 -28.07 -17.29
CA LYS A 248 1.40 -27.35 -17.14
C LYS A 248 1.59 -25.84 -17.27
N GLY A 249 2.66 -25.31 -16.68
CA GLY A 249 3.03 -23.91 -16.74
C GLY A 249 3.41 -23.41 -18.14
N GLN A 250 4.14 -24.23 -18.90
CA GLN A 250 4.46 -23.92 -20.30
C GLN A 250 3.20 -23.82 -21.15
N ALA A 251 2.23 -24.72 -20.98
CA ALA A 251 0.94 -24.63 -21.67
C ALA A 251 0.16 -23.35 -21.29
N LEU A 252 0.28 -22.85 -20.06
CA LEU A 252 -0.30 -21.57 -19.65
C LEU A 252 0.40 -20.38 -20.33
N LEU A 253 1.74 -20.38 -20.39
CA LEU A 253 2.49 -19.35 -21.14
C LEU A 253 2.09 -19.31 -22.61
N GLU A 254 1.98 -20.48 -23.25
CA GLU A 254 1.52 -20.58 -24.62
C GLU A 254 0.10 -20.01 -24.78
N LYS A 255 -0.80 -20.21 -23.81
CA LYS A 255 -2.14 -19.61 -23.82
C LYS A 255 -2.11 -18.08 -23.65
N ILE A 256 -1.25 -17.56 -22.76
CA ILE A 256 -1.05 -16.11 -22.57
C ILE A 256 -0.57 -15.48 -23.89
N GLU A 257 0.38 -16.12 -24.55
CA GLU A 257 0.94 -15.69 -25.84
C GLU A 257 -0.06 -15.86 -26.99
N ALA A 258 -0.86 -16.92 -26.99
CA ALA A 258 -1.91 -17.15 -27.98
C ALA A 258 -3.11 -16.20 -27.81
N GLY A 259 -3.29 -15.60 -26.63
CA GLY A 259 -4.26 -14.51 -26.38
C GLY A 259 -3.84 -13.15 -26.95
N TYR A 260 -2.56 -12.99 -27.30
CA TYR A 260 -1.92 -11.79 -27.87
C TYR A 260 -2.39 -11.31 -29.28
N PRO A 261 -2.96 -12.12 -30.20
CA PRO A 261 -2.95 -11.78 -31.64
C PRO A 261 -4.21 -11.13 -32.24
N TRP A 262 -5.25 -10.73 -31.49
CA TRP A 262 -6.41 -10.04 -32.08
C TRP A 262 -6.40 -8.50 -31.93
N ARG A 263 -5.76 -7.91 -30.92
CA ARG A 263 -5.70 -6.43 -30.76
C ARG A 263 -4.64 -5.72 -31.61
N MET A 264 -3.57 -6.40 -32.06
CA MET A 264 -2.60 -5.83 -33.01
C MET A 264 -3.01 -5.97 -34.49
N LYS A 265 -4.07 -6.73 -34.80
CA LYS A 265 -4.54 -6.83 -36.18
C LYS A 265 -5.21 -5.54 -36.66
N GLU A 266 -5.69 -4.68 -35.75
CA GLU A 266 -6.21 -3.35 -36.10
C GLU A 266 -5.10 -2.35 -36.42
N THR A 267 -3.94 -2.41 -35.76
CA THR A 267 -2.80 -1.52 -36.07
C THR A 267 -2.10 -1.89 -37.38
N LYS A 268 -2.04 -3.18 -37.73
CA LYS A 268 -1.58 -3.63 -39.06
C LYS A 268 -2.61 -3.40 -40.17
N ALA A 269 -3.91 -3.47 -39.89
CA ALA A 269 -4.96 -3.12 -40.85
C ALA A 269 -5.07 -1.60 -41.10
N ALA A 270 -4.60 -0.77 -40.16
CA ALA A 270 -4.54 0.69 -40.28
C ALA A 270 -3.21 1.23 -40.89
N GLY A 271 -2.28 0.35 -41.27
CA GLY A 271 -1.03 0.74 -41.94
C GLY A 271 -0.02 1.51 -41.08
N ILE A 272 -0.12 1.44 -39.75
CA ILE A 272 0.85 2.07 -38.85
C ILE A 272 1.96 1.06 -38.56
N GLN A 273 3.19 1.37 -39.01
CA GLN A 273 4.38 0.57 -38.72
C GLN A 273 4.61 0.46 -37.21
N SER A 274 5.07 -0.72 -36.78
CA SER A 274 5.36 -1.05 -35.39
C SER A 274 6.26 0.00 -34.75
N VAL A 275 5.72 0.70 -33.75
CA VAL A 275 6.54 1.51 -32.85
C VAL A 275 7.06 0.58 -31.76
N ASP A 276 8.37 0.65 -31.55
CA ASP A 276 9.11 0.01 -30.47
C ASP A 276 8.44 0.32 -29.11
N PRO A 277 8.11 -0.66 -28.25
CA PRO A 277 7.46 -0.41 -26.96
C PRO A 277 8.21 0.56 -26.04
N ASP A 278 9.50 0.82 -26.28
CA ASP A 278 10.30 1.81 -25.54
C ASP A 278 10.10 3.27 -26.01
N GLN A 279 9.28 3.53 -27.03
CA GLN A 279 9.00 4.87 -27.58
C GLN A 279 7.59 5.43 -27.29
N LEU A 280 6.85 4.91 -26.33
CA LEU A 280 5.56 5.48 -25.90
C LEU A 280 5.74 6.76 -25.06
N GLY A 281 6.44 7.75 -25.62
CA GLY A 281 6.40 9.14 -25.20
C GLY A 281 5.07 9.76 -25.61
N ILE A 282 4.24 10.06 -24.61
CA ILE A 282 3.12 11.02 -24.59
C ILE A 282 2.65 11.50 -25.97
N LEU A 283 1.62 10.85 -26.50
CA LEU A 283 0.92 11.29 -27.71
C LEU A 283 0.04 12.51 -27.37
N ARG A 284 0.61 13.71 -27.41
CA ARG A 284 -0.18 14.97 -27.36
C ARG A 284 -0.87 15.16 -28.71
N ILE A 285 -2.17 14.87 -28.77
CA ILE A 285 -3.00 15.21 -29.94
C ILE A 285 -3.28 16.73 -29.88
N ASN A 286 -2.58 17.49 -30.71
CA ASN A 286 -2.87 18.90 -30.94
C ASN A 286 -4.08 18.99 -31.88
N HIS A 287 -5.21 19.45 -31.34
CA HIS A 287 -6.43 19.68 -32.12
C HIS A 287 -6.23 20.95 -32.98
N HIS A 288 -5.66 20.80 -34.18
CA HIS A 288 -5.63 21.90 -35.15
C HIS A 288 -7.07 22.22 -35.58
N GLY A 289 -7.57 23.35 -35.06
CA GLY A 289 -8.83 23.94 -35.44
C GLY A 289 -8.92 24.18 -36.94
N LYS A 290 -10.06 23.83 -37.51
CA LYS A 290 -10.51 24.29 -38.83
C LYS A 290 -10.43 25.82 -38.86
N ARG A 291 -9.47 26.37 -39.60
CA ARG A 291 -9.44 27.80 -39.94
C ARG A 291 -10.48 28.05 -41.02
N TYR A 292 -11.48 28.88 -40.69
CA TYR A 292 -12.30 29.57 -41.67
C TYR A 292 -11.42 30.56 -42.46
N PRO A 293 -11.65 30.78 -43.77
CA PRO A 293 -10.90 31.78 -44.53
C PRO A 293 -11.36 33.19 -44.16
N THR A 294 -10.52 33.92 -43.44
CA THR A 294 -10.62 35.38 -43.32
C THR A 294 -10.10 36.02 -44.62
N LYS A 295 -11.00 36.64 -45.38
CA LYS A 295 -10.63 37.59 -46.44
C LYS A 295 -10.01 38.83 -45.80
N SER A 296 -8.76 39.12 -46.11
CA SER A 296 -8.21 40.48 -45.97
C SER A 296 -7.69 40.94 -47.33
N ALA A 297 -8.46 41.79 -48.02
CA ALA A 297 -7.93 42.68 -49.03
C ALA A 297 -7.63 44.02 -48.35
N ARG A 298 -6.39 44.49 -48.49
CA ARG A 298 -5.87 45.76 -47.98
C ARG A 298 -6.63 46.95 -48.61
N PRO A 299 -6.77 48.08 -47.92
CA PRO A 299 -6.88 49.37 -48.56
C PRO A 299 -5.47 49.98 -48.75
N ALA A 300 -5.15 50.34 -49.98
CA ALA A 300 -4.12 51.33 -50.28
C ALA A 300 -4.81 52.68 -50.47
N ALA A 301 -4.34 53.70 -49.77
CA ALA A 301 -4.73 55.09 -49.96
C ALA A 301 -3.81 55.77 -51.00
N PHE A 302 -4.36 56.86 -51.57
CA PHE A 302 -3.80 57.87 -52.50
C PHE A 302 -3.94 57.56 -54.01
N PHE A 303 -4.39 58.46 -54.90
CA PHE A 303 -4.67 59.91 -54.87
C PHE A 303 -5.67 60.28 -56.00
N GLN A 304 -6.33 61.44 -55.85
CA GLN A 304 -7.19 62.22 -56.78
C GLN A 304 -8.69 61.89 -56.84
#